data_AF-A0A2V7EG59-F1
#
_entry.id   AF-A0A2V7EG59-F1
#
_cell.length_a   1.000
_cell.length_b   1.000
_cell.length_c   1.000
_cell.angle_alpha   90.00
_cell.angle_beta   90.00
_cell.angle_gamma   90.00
#
_symmetry.space_group_name_H-M   'P 1'
#
loop_
_entity.id
_entity.type
_entity.pdbx_description
1 polymer ?
#
loop_
_entity_poly.entity_id
_entity_poly.type
_entity_poly.pdbx_seq_one_letter_code
_entity_poly.pdbx_strand_id
1 'polypeptide(L)'
;MPTFMRASLRQLLLGLVFIGIVGLEVELALLRHAESFSQWIPHVTLIIGLLSTAMVFFRTGRVTLRVFQTLMLIFLVVGALGVYLHYRGNVEFALERYPSLTGVRLIWKALRGASPALAPAALSQLGLLGLLYTYRHPGLARNSAQRHESVD
;
A
#
# COMPACT_ATOMS: atom_id res chain seq x y z
N MET A 1 -33.38 5.08 -10.60
CA MET A 1 -32.59 5.40 -9.40
C MET A 1 -31.15 4.98 -9.67
N PRO A 2 -30.17 5.90 -9.73
CA PRO A 2 -28.82 5.57 -10.16
C PRO A 2 -28.14 4.65 -9.13
N THR A 3 -27.50 3.59 -9.63
CA THR A 3 -26.93 2.45 -8.91
C THR A 3 -25.75 2.78 -7.98
N PHE A 4 -25.28 4.03 -7.97
CA PHE A 4 -24.20 4.50 -7.10
C PHE A 4 -24.56 4.57 -5.61
N MET A 5 -25.86 4.59 -5.27
CA MET A 5 -26.32 4.75 -3.88
C MET A 5 -26.19 3.49 -3.00
N ARG A 6 -25.75 2.35 -3.55
CA ARG A 6 -25.62 1.08 -2.79
C ARG A 6 -24.22 0.48 -2.88
N ALA A 7 -23.18 1.32 -2.85
CA ALA A 7 -21.82 0.81 -2.68
C ALA A 7 -21.65 0.22 -1.28
N SER A 8 -21.31 -1.06 -1.21
CA SER A 8 -20.91 -1.67 0.07
C SER A 8 -19.59 -1.06 0.56
N LEU A 9 -19.35 -1.08 1.87
CA LEU A 9 -18.07 -0.65 2.45
C LEU A 9 -16.87 -1.31 1.76
N ARG A 10 -16.99 -2.59 1.36
CA ARG A 10 -15.93 -3.31 0.63
C ARG A 10 -15.66 -2.69 -0.75
N GLN A 11 -16.70 -2.35 -1.50
CA GLN A 11 -16.51 -1.68 -2.79
C GLN A 11 -15.87 -0.30 -2.62
N LEU A 12 -16.24 0.45 -1.58
CA LEU A 12 -15.60 1.73 -1.25
C LEU A 12 -14.12 1.54 -0.89
N LEU A 13 -13.77 0.57 -0.05
CA LEU A 13 -12.39 0.25 0.30
C LEU A 13 -11.57 -0.15 -0.93
N LEU A 14 -12.12 -0.99 -1.81
CA LEU A 14 -11.44 -1.40 -3.06
C LEU A 14 -11.25 -0.20 -4.00
N GLY A 15 -12.25 0.69 -4.09
CA GLY A 15 -12.15 1.94 -4.85
C GLY A 15 -11.10 2.89 -4.30
N LEU A 16 -11.00 3.03 -2.98
CA LEU A 16 -9.95 3.83 -2.32
C LEU A 16 -8.56 3.26 -2.56
N VAL A 17 -8.40 1.93 -2.52
CA VAL A 17 -7.14 1.27 -2.89
C VAL A 17 -6.78 1.56 -4.35
N PHE A 18 -7.74 1.41 -5.28
CA PHE A 18 -7.52 1.68 -6.70
C PHE A 18 -7.09 3.14 -6.94
N ILE A 19 -7.86 4.12 -6.45
CA ILE A 19 -7.56 5.54 -6.63
C ILE A 19 -6.21 5.90 -5.98
N GLY A 20 -5.93 5.37 -4.78
CA GLY A 20 -4.68 5.61 -4.09
C GLY A 20 -3.46 5.03 -4.83
N ILE A 21 -3.58 3.84 -5.42
CA ILE A 21 -2.51 3.26 -6.24
C ILE A 21 -2.23 4.14 -7.46
N VAL A 22 -3.27 4.54 -8.18
CA VAL A 22 -3.13 5.41 -9.36
C VAL A 22 -2.50 6.76 -8.97
N GLY A 23 -2.96 7.36 -7.87
CA GLY A 23 -2.43 8.63 -7.38
C GLY A 23 -0.95 8.54 -7.03
N LEU A 24 -0.53 7.51 -6.28
CA LEU A 24 0.88 7.33 -5.92
C LEU A 24 1.77 7.04 -7.12
N GLU A 25 1.29 6.28 -8.10
CA GLU A 25 2.05 6.03 -9.33
C GLU A 25 2.27 7.30 -10.14
N VAL A 26 1.22 8.11 -10.30
CA VAL A 26 1.34 9.40 -10.96
C VAL A 26 2.31 10.30 -10.20
N GLU A 27 2.21 10.35 -8.87
CA GLU A 27 3.13 11.14 -8.04
C GLU A 27 4.59 10.69 -8.21
N LEU A 28 4.87 9.38 -8.14
CA LEU A 28 6.22 8.85 -8.33
C LEU A 28 6.77 9.16 -9.73
N ALA A 29 5.93 9.03 -10.77
CA ALA A 29 6.31 9.37 -12.14
C ALA A 29 6.61 10.87 -12.30
N LEU A 30 5.79 11.75 -11.71
CA LEU A 30 6.00 13.20 -11.73
C LEU A 30 7.29 13.60 -10.98
N LEU A 31 7.59 12.92 -9.88
CA LEU A 31 8.80 13.11 -9.09
C LEU A 31 10.03 12.43 -9.68
N ARG A 32 9.89 11.70 -10.81
CA ARG A 32 10.96 10.91 -11.44
C ARG A 32 11.66 9.98 -10.45
N HIS A 33 10.89 9.34 -9.57
CA HIS A 33 11.40 8.46 -8.51
C HIS A 33 11.84 7.09 -9.06
N ALA A 34 12.80 7.10 -9.98
CA ALA A 34 13.24 5.93 -10.75
C ALA A 34 14.72 6.00 -11.15
N GLU A 35 15.53 6.79 -10.43
CA GLU A 35 16.95 7.05 -10.74
C GLU A 35 17.88 5.92 -10.25
N SER A 36 17.39 5.01 -9.41
CA SER A 36 18.14 3.85 -8.93
C SER A 36 17.28 2.59 -8.90
N PHE A 37 17.93 1.42 -8.89
CA PHE A 37 17.23 0.13 -8.88
C PHE A 37 16.26 -0.01 -7.69
N SER A 38 16.63 0.47 -6.50
CA SER A 38 15.75 0.44 -5.33
C SER A 38 14.52 1.34 -5.46
N GLN A 39 14.62 2.44 -6.22
CA GLN A 39 13.48 3.34 -6.45
C GLN A 39 12.42 2.74 -7.39
N TRP A 40 12.77 1.71 -8.17
CA TRP A 40 11.79 0.96 -8.97
C TRP A 40 10.90 0.01 -8.14
N ILE A 41 11.30 -0.34 -6.91
CA ILE A 41 10.52 -1.22 -6.02
C ILE A 41 9.09 -0.71 -5.82
N PRO A 42 8.84 0.56 -5.41
CA PRO A 42 7.48 1.07 -5.25
C PRO A 42 6.67 1.05 -6.55
N HIS A 43 7.27 1.40 -7.71
CA HIS A 43 6.60 1.33 -9.01
C HIS A 43 6.14 -0.09 -9.38
N VAL A 44 7.05 -1.07 -9.30
CA VAL A 44 6.68 -2.46 -9.61
C VAL A 44 5.62 -2.98 -8.63
N THR A 45 5.76 -2.63 -7.35
CA THR A 45 4.80 -3.00 -6.31
C THR A 45 3.41 -2.45 -6.61
N LEU A 46 3.31 -1.16 -6.92
CA LEU A 46 2.06 -0.47 -7.22
C LEU A 46 1.41 -0.97 -8.52
N ILE A 47 2.18 -1.18 -9.61
CA ILE A 47 1.66 -1.79 -10.86
C ILE A 47 1.08 -3.18 -10.61
N ILE A 48 1.80 -4.07 -9.91
CA ILE A 48 1.30 -5.42 -9.61
C ILE A 48 0.06 -5.34 -8.70
N GLY A 49 0.05 -4.41 -7.74
CA GLY A 49 -1.10 -4.15 -6.90
C GLY A 49 -2.32 -3.65 -7.69
N LEU A 50 -2.10 -2.79 -8.68
CA LEU A 50 -3.16 -2.28 -9.57
C LEU A 50 -3.81 -3.43 -10.35
N LEU A 51 -2.98 -4.29 -10.95
CA LEU A 51 -3.44 -5.48 -11.67
C LEU A 51 -4.22 -6.43 -10.76
N SER A 52 -3.73 -6.66 -9.53
CA SER A 52 -4.46 -7.50 -8.57
C SER A 52 -5.76 -6.86 -8.09
N THR A 53 -5.81 -5.54 -7.94
CA THR A 53 -7.02 -4.80 -7.59
C THR A 53 -8.08 -4.94 -8.68
N ALA A 54 -7.67 -4.76 -9.96
CA ALA A 54 -8.53 -4.98 -11.11
C ALA A 54 -9.02 -6.44 -11.19
N MET A 55 -8.13 -7.41 -10.96
CA MET A 55 -8.50 -8.84 -10.95
C MET A 55 -9.56 -9.15 -9.89
N VAL A 56 -9.43 -8.62 -8.68
CA VAL A 56 -10.44 -8.78 -7.62
C VAL A 56 -11.77 -8.15 -8.00
N PHE A 57 -11.74 -6.97 -8.63
CA PHE A 57 -12.92 -6.25 -9.10
C PHE A 57 -13.71 -7.06 -10.15
N PHE A 58 -13.04 -7.64 -11.14
CA PHE A 58 -13.71 -8.41 -12.20
C PHE A 58 -14.01 -9.86 -11.81
N ARG A 59 -13.17 -10.49 -10.97
CA ARG A 59 -13.30 -11.90 -10.61
C ARG A 59 -12.96 -12.14 -9.14
N THR A 60 -13.93 -11.89 -8.28
CA THR A 60 -13.81 -12.18 -6.85
C THR A 60 -13.86 -13.69 -6.59
N GLY A 61 -12.73 -14.28 -6.19
CA GLY A 61 -12.60 -15.70 -5.85
C GLY A 61 -11.53 -15.92 -4.79
N ARG A 62 -11.46 -17.12 -4.21
CA ARG A 62 -10.52 -17.40 -3.10
C ARG A 62 -9.06 -17.13 -3.48
N VAL A 63 -8.64 -17.56 -4.66
CA VAL A 63 -7.27 -17.36 -5.14
C VAL A 63 -6.97 -15.87 -5.36
N THR A 64 -7.84 -15.16 -6.08
CA THR A 64 -7.65 -13.72 -6.36
C THR A 64 -7.62 -12.90 -5.07
N LEU A 65 -8.46 -13.24 -4.09
CA LEU A 65 -8.45 -12.61 -2.76
C LEU A 65 -7.17 -12.91 -1.96
N ARG A 66 -6.61 -14.12 -2.04
CA ARG A 66 -5.36 -14.47 -1.33
C ARG A 66 -4.13 -13.80 -1.96
N VAL A 67 -4.09 -13.74 -3.29
CA VAL A 67 -3.05 -12.99 -4.02
C VAL A 67 -3.12 -11.51 -3.64
N PHE A 68 -4.30 -10.91 -3.71
CA PHE A 68 -4.51 -9.53 -3.29
C PHE A 68 -4.12 -9.30 -1.82
N GLN A 69 -4.55 -10.16 -0.89
CA GLN A 69 -4.18 -10.07 0.52
C GLN A 69 -2.66 -10.09 0.72
N THR A 70 -1.95 -10.95 0.00
CA THR A 70 -0.49 -11.06 0.07
C THR A 70 0.18 -9.79 -0.46
N LEU A 71 -0.30 -9.24 -1.58
CA LEU A 71 0.21 -7.99 -2.13
C LEU A 71 -0.05 -6.80 -1.21
N MET A 72 -1.18 -6.77 -0.51
CA MET A 72 -1.47 -5.72 0.47
C MET A 72 -0.56 -5.80 1.71
N LEU A 73 -0.14 -7.01 2.12
CA LEU A 73 0.93 -7.16 3.11
C LEU A 73 2.27 -6.65 2.59
N ILE A 74 2.59 -6.93 1.32
CA ILE A 74 3.81 -6.42 0.68
C ILE A 74 3.79 -4.89 0.64
N PHE A 75 2.66 -4.25 0.30
CA PHE A 75 2.51 -2.79 0.35
C PHE A 75 2.80 -2.22 1.74
N LEU A 76 2.26 -2.86 2.79
CA LEU A 76 2.51 -2.47 4.18
C LEU A 76 4.01 -2.54 4.53
N VAL A 77 4.68 -3.63 4.16
CA VAL A 77 6.11 -3.83 4.47
C VAL A 77 7.00 -2.91 3.65
N VAL A 78 6.76 -2.81 2.34
CA VAL A 78 7.54 -1.93 1.42
C VAL A 78 7.35 -0.47 1.80
N GLY A 79 6.13 -0.05 2.11
CA GLY A 79 5.86 1.31 2.57
C GLY A 79 6.55 1.62 3.90
N ALA A 80 6.47 0.73 4.89
CA ALA A 80 7.16 0.91 6.17
C ALA A 80 8.68 1.00 6.01
N LEU A 81 9.25 0.15 5.15
CA LEU A 81 10.67 0.21 4.79
C LEU A 81 11.02 1.53 4.09
N GLY A 82 10.18 2.00 3.16
CA GLY A 82 10.37 3.28 2.48
C GLY A 82 10.37 4.47 3.43
N VAL A 83 9.49 4.49 4.44
CA VAL A 83 9.48 5.52 5.50
C VAL A 83 10.83 5.54 6.22
N TYR A 84 11.33 4.38 6.62
CA TYR A 84 12.62 4.26 7.30
C TYR A 84 13.78 4.77 6.42
N LEU A 85 13.84 4.34 5.16
CA LEU A 85 14.91 4.73 4.24
C LEU A 85 14.89 6.23 3.94
N HIS A 86 13.72 6.82 3.72
CA HIS A 86 13.57 8.26 3.49
C HIS A 86 13.95 9.07 4.74
N TYR A 87 13.51 8.63 5.91
CA TYR A 87 13.90 9.26 7.18
C TYR A 87 15.42 9.19 7.40
N ARG A 88 16.03 8.02 7.19
CA ARG A 88 17.47 7.82 7.35
C ARG A 88 18.27 8.73 6.41
N GLY A 89 17.91 8.82 5.14
CA GLY A 89 18.57 9.72 4.19
C GLY A 89 18.44 11.19 4.59
N ASN A 90 17.28 11.61 5.09
CA ASN A 90 17.12 12.98 5.58
C ASN A 90 17.91 13.24 6.87
N VAL A 91 18.12 12.25 7.74
CA VAL A 91 19.01 12.35 8.91
C VAL A 91 20.46 12.52 8.47
N GLU A 92 20.93 11.67 7.54
CA GLU A 92 22.28 11.73 6.97
C GLU A 92 22.54 13.13 6.38
N PHE A 93 21.64 13.61 5.52
CA PHE A 93 21.74 14.95 4.92
C PHE A 93 21.71 16.09 5.96
N ALA A 94 20.89 15.95 7.01
CA ALA A 94 20.82 16.97 8.06
C ALA A 94 22.13 17.04 8.87
N LEU A 95 22.74 15.91 9.18
CA LEU A 95 23.97 15.81 9.97
C LEU A 95 25.21 16.22 9.18
N GLU A 96 25.24 15.97 7.86
CA GLU A 96 26.29 16.51 6.97
C GLU A 96 26.38 18.05 7.05
N ARG A 97 25.24 18.72 7.21
CA ARG A 97 25.17 20.18 7.29
C ARG A 97 25.23 20.73 8.71
N TYR A 98 24.73 19.98 9.68
CA TYR A 98 24.64 20.38 11.09
C TYR A 98 25.05 19.22 12.01
N PRO A 99 26.37 18.96 12.18
CA PRO A 99 26.85 17.77 12.89
C PRO A 99 26.43 17.67 14.36
N SER A 100 26.12 18.80 15.00
CA SER A 100 25.68 18.86 16.40
C SER A 100 24.16 18.74 16.59
N LEU A 101 23.40 18.56 15.49
CA LEU A 101 21.95 18.45 15.55
C LEU A 101 21.52 17.11 16.16
N THR A 102 20.71 17.14 17.22
CA THR A 102 20.31 15.94 17.96
C THR A 102 18.86 16.02 18.47
N GLY A 103 18.36 14.90 18.99
CA GLY A 103 17.05 14.79 19.66
C GLY A 103 15.87 15.20 18.76
N VAL A 104 14.87 15.87 19.35
CA VAL A 104 13.63 16.28 18.67
C VAL A 104 13.90 17.21 17.50
N ARG A 105 14.94 18.06 17.57
CA ARG A 105 15.29 18.95 16.46
C ARG A 105 15.77 18.18 15.23
N LEU A 106 16.55 17.12 15.42
CA LEU A 106 16.97 16.23 14.33
C LEU A 106 15.77 15.51 13.72
N ILE A 107 14.90 14.93 14.55
CA ILE A 107 13.68 14.27 14.10
C ILE A 107 12.85 15.23 13.25
N TRP A 108 12.62 16.45 13.73
CA TRP A 108 11.78 17.40 12.99
C TRP A 108 12.41 17.86 11.69
N LYS A 109 13.74 18.04 11.68
CA LYS A 109 14.51 18.38 10.49
C LYS A 109 14.43 17.26 9.45
N ALA A 110 14.59 16.02 9.88
CA ALA A 110 14.56 14.85 9.00
C ALA A 110 13.16 14.61 8.41
N LEU A 111 12.08 14.80 9.17
CA LEU A 111 10.72 14.67 8.65
C LEU A 111 10.35 15.74 7.62
N ARG A 112 10.99 16.92 7.67
CA ARG A 112 10.84 18.02 6.69
C ARG A 112 11.94 18.04 5.64
N GLY A 113 12.75 16.97 5.56
CA GLY A 113 13.82 16.84 4.60
C GLY A 113 13.32 16.68 3.17
N ALA A 114 14.25 16.66 2.22
CA ALA A 114 13.93 16.62 0.80
C ALA A 114 13.28 15.30 0.36
N SER A 115 13.62 14.18 1.00
CA SER A 115 13.03 12.86 0.72
C SER A 115 11.71 12.70 1.48
N PRO A 116 10.54 12.76 0.84
CA PRO A 116 9.27 12.83 1.56
C PRO A 116 8.92 11.47 2.18
N ALA A 117 8.78 11.38 3.51
CA ALA A 117 8.41 10.13 4.18
C ALA A 117 6.90 9.80 4.11
N LEU A 118 6.05 10.76 3.71
CA LEU A 118 4.60 10.57 3.66
C LEU A 118 4.14 9.71 2.48
N ALA A 119 4.80 9.77 1.33
CA ALA A 119 4.47 8.93 0.18
C ALA A 119 4.63 7.41 0.49
N PRO A 120 5.75 6.92 1.06
CA PRO A 120 5.83 5.53 1.47
C PRO A 120 4.90 5.17 2.65
N ALA A 121 4.54 6.15 3.51
CA ALA A 121 3.51 5.94 4.52
C ALA A 121 2.12 5.73 3.89
N ALA A 122 1.78 6.48 2.84
CA ALA A 122 0.55 6.30 2.08
C ALA A 122 0.49 4.93 1.40
N LEU A 123 1.62 4.42 0.87
CA LEU A 123 1.70 3.04 0.36
C LEU A 123 1.34 2.03 1.46
N SER A 124 1.85 2.22 2.68
CA SER A 124 1.51 1.38 3.83
C SER A 124 0.01 1.43 4.16
N GLN A 125 -0.57 2.63 4.14
CA GLN A 125 -2.00 2.86 4.36
C GLN A 125 -2.86 2.12 3.32
N LEU A 126 -2.46 2.12 2.04
CA LEU A 126 -3.17 1.36 1.00
C LEU A 126 -3.12 -0.14 1.27
N GLY A 127 -1.99 -0.66 1.74
CA GLY A 127 -1.89 -2.04 2.21
C GLY A 127 -2.90 -2.35 3.33
N LEU A 128 -3.02 -1.47 4.33
CA LEU A 128 -4.01 -1.64 5.40
C LEU A 128 -5.46 -1.58 4.90
N LEU A 129 -5.79 -0.66 3.99
CA LEU A 129 -7.12 -0.57 3.40
C LEU A 129 -7.49 -1.83 2.61
N GLY A 130 -6.54 -2.39 1.85
CA GLY A 130 -6.74 -3.65 1.15
C GLY A 130 -6.87 -4.84 2.09
N LEU A 131 -6.14 -4.86 3.20
CA LEU A 131 -6.33 -5.89 4.25
C LEU A 131 -7.72 -5.80 4.88
N LEU A 132 -8.19 -4.60 5.19
CA LEU A 132 -9.56 -4.37 5.67
C LEU A 132 -10.61 -4.83 4.65
N TYR A 133 -10.39 -4.61 3.36
CA TYR A 133 -11.25 -5.15 2.30
C TYR A 133 -11.36 -6.68 2.38
N THR A 134 -10.25 -7.38 2.62
CA THR A 134 -10.23 -8.86 2.72
C THR A 134 -10.67 -9.41 4.09
N TYR A 135 -10.78 -8.56 5.11
CA TYR A 135 -11.12 -8.98 6.46
C TYR A 135 -12.52 -9.62 6.51
N ARG A 136 -12.57 -10.88 6.98
CA ARG A 136 -13.78 -11.73 7.00
C ARG A 136 -14.52 -11.73 5.66
N HIS A 137 -13.79 -11.70 4.54
CA HIS A 137 -14.42 -11.66 3.22
C HIS A 137 -15.17 -12.98 2.93
N PRO A 138 -16.46 -12.97 2.52
CA PRO A 138 -17.25 -14.18 2.30
C PRO A 138 -16.61 -15.17 1.32
N GLY A 139 -15.94 -14.67 0.28
CA GLY A 139 -15.18 -15.47 -0.69
C GLY A 139 -14.00 -16.26 -0.11
N LEU A 140 -13.58 -15.99 1.13
CA LEU A 140 -12.56 -16.76 1.86
C LEU A 140 -13.15 -17.77 2.85
N ALA A 141 -14.42 -17.61 3.25
CA ALA A 141 -15.09 -18.45 4.25
C ALA A 141 -15.79 -19.70 3.67
N ARG A 142 -16.16 -19.68 2.38
CA ARG A 142 -17.04 -20.69 1.75
C ARG A 142 -16.56 -22.16 1.77
N ASN A 143 -15.27 -22.45 1.95
CA ASN A 143 -14.76 -23.84 1.93
C ASN A 143 -14.76 -24.55 3.30
N SER A 144 -14.95 -23.84 4.41
CA SER A 144 -15.00 -24.50 5.73
C SER A 144 -16.31 -25.27 5.91
N ALA A 145 -17.40 -24.76 5.34
CA ALA A 145 -18.73 -25.38 5.42
C ALA A 145 -18.88 -26.57 4.46
N GLN A 146 -18.49 -26.42 3.19
CA GLN A 146 -18.64 -27.49 2.18
C GLN A 146 -17.74 -28.71 2.41
N ARG A 147 -16.65 -28.58 3.18
CA ARG A 147 -15.76 -29.70 3.51
C ARG A 147 -16.25 -30.52 4.71
N HIS A 148 -17.19 -30.00 5.49
CA HIS A 148 -17.84 -30.73 6.59
C HIS A 148 -19.01 -31.56 6.07
N GLU A 149 -19.83 -31.01 5.17
CA GLU A 149 -20.99 -31.71 4.60
C GLU A 149 -20.64 -32.90 3.67
N SER A 150 -19.39 -33.02 3.22
CA SER A 150 -18.96 -34.13 2.35
C SER A 150 -18.32 -35.31 3.10
N VAL A 151 -18.30 -35.26 4.44
CA VAL A 151 -17.70 -36.30 5.31
C VAL A 151 -18.76 -37.00 6.17
N ASP A 152 -20.00 -36.50 6.16
CA ASP A 152 -21.18 -37.12 6.78
C ASP A 152 -22.03 -37.86 5.72
#